data_AF-A0A1T5HK09-F1
#
_entry.id   AF-A0A1T5HK09-F1
#
_cell.length_a   1.000
_cell.length_b   1.000
_cell.length_c   1.000
_cell.angle_alpha   90.00
_cell.angle_beta   90.00
_cell.angle_gamma   90.00
#
_symmetry.space_group_name_H-M   'P 1'
#
loop_
_entity.id
_entity.type
_entity.pdbx_description
1 polymer ?
#
loop_
_entity_poly.entity_id
_entity_poly.type
_entity_poly.pdbx_seq_one_letter_code
_entity_poly.pdbx_strand_id
1 'polypeptide(L)'
;MRFIQKIPFYFVMLSIFAFACSKNGEDCGCDGSTSRILDNREARYIGDGTFVVPDSILSVISVRACDVDTVWEISKDENNWNYTISGNVKNTCLGPNPELRLQAPGGPIQITYIKKN
;
A
#
# COMPACT_ATOMS: atom_id res chain seq x y z
N MET A 1 -31.57 -50.61 27.06
CA MET A 1 -32.79 -49.83 26.75
C MET A 1 -32.38 -48.45 26.30
N ARG A 2 -32.81 -48.03 25.11
CA ARG A 2 -32.63 -46.68 24.57
C ARG A 2 -33.74 -45.79 25.14
N PHE A 3 -33.41 -44.58 25.58
CA PHE A 3 -34.35 -43.47 25.61
C PHE A 3 -33.72 -42.27 24.91
N ILE A 4 -34.30 -41.95 23.76
CA ILE A 4 -34.10 -40.75 22.95
C ILE A 4 -35.03 -39.70 23.55
N GLN A 5 -34.53 -38.50 23.84
CA GLN A 5 -35.39 -37.33 24.04
C GLN A 5 -34.87 -36.17 23.18
N LYS A 6 -35.74 -35.69 22.29
CA LYS A 6 -35.49 -34.67 21.28
C LYS A 6 -35.74 -33.27 21.85
N ILE A 7 -34.75 -32.39 21.69
CA ILE A 7 -34.68 -30.93 21.37
C ILE A 7 -35.99 -30.10 21.51
N PRO A 8 -35.92 -28.85 22.02
CA PRO A 8 -35.99 -27.72 21.09
C PRO A 8 -35.01 -26.55 21.35
N PHE A 9 -34.72 -25.85 20.24
CA PHE A 9 -34.14 -24.53 20.08
C PHE A 9 -34.57 -23.50 21.15
N TYR A 10 -33.67 -22.60 21.56
CA TYR A 10 -33.81 -21.12 21.63
C TYR A 10 -32.56 -20.58 22.38
N PHE A 11 -31.62 -19.89 21.72
CA PHE A 11 -31.64 -18.43 21.49
C PHE A 11 -31.14 -17.62 22.70
N VAL A 12 -29.83 -17.49 22.87
CA VAL A 12 -29.18 -16.24 23.32
C VAL A 12 -27.76 -16.29 22.74
N MET A 13 -27.56 -15.76 21.54
CA MET A 13 -27.10 -14.39 21.33
C MET A 13 -25.71 -14.11 21.94
N LEU A 14 -24.78 -13.80 21.04
CA LEU A 14 -24.02 -12.57 21.12
C LEU A 14 -22.98 -12.48 22.25
N SER A 15 -21.78 -12.94 21.96
CA SER A 15 -20.57 -12.25 22.40
C SER A 15 -19.66 -12.01 21.19
N ILE A 16 -20.29 -11.46 20.15
CA ILE A 16 -19.63 -10.56 19.21
C ILE A 16 -19.63 -9.20 19.94
N PHE A 17 -18.58 -8.41 19.73
CA PHE A 17 -18.27 -7.10 20.32
C PHE A 17 -17.64 -7.20 21.71
N ALA A 18 -16.38 -6.83 21.94
CA ALA A 18 -15.56 -5.90 21.19
C ALA A 18 -14.09 -6.31 21.28
N PHE A 19 -13.51 -6.77 20.16
CA PHE A 19 -12.33 -6.05 19.72
C PHE A 19 -12.78 -4.60 19.69
N ALA A 20 -12.40 -3.85 20.71
CA ALA A 20 -12.36 -2.41 20.61
C ALA A 20 -11.35 -2.13 19.50
N CYS A 21 -11.80 -2.24 18.24
CA CYS A 21 -11.28 -1.47 17.14
C CYS A 21 -11.47 -0.03 17.60
N SER A 22 -10.45 0.48 18.28
CA SER A 22 -10.22 1.91 18.32
C SER A 22 -10.17 2.33 16.87
N LYS A 23 -11.27 2.93 16.41
CA LYS A 23 -11.35 3.66 15.17
C LYS A 23 -10.55 4.94 15.35
N ASN A 24 -9.24 4.78 15.50
CA ASN A 24 -8.26 5.81 15.21
C ASN A 24 -7.53 5.29 13.95
N GLY A 25 -8.32 5.05 12.91
CA GLY A 25 -7.86 4.46 11.65
C GLY A 25 -7.12 5.52 10.86
N GLU A 26 -5.82 5.61 11.07
CA GLU A 26 -4.96 6.32 10.14
C GLU A 26 -4.93 5.48 8.85
N ASP A 27 -5.62 5.98 7.81
CA ASP A 27 -5.62 5.37 6.47
C ASP A 27 -4.21 5.52 5.86
N CYS A 28 -3.30 4.60 6.20
CA CYS A 28 -1.94 4.55 5.69
C CYS A 28 -1.58 3.16 5.13
N GLY A 29 -0.48 3.10 4.39
CA GLY A 29 -0.15 1.92 3.60
C GLY A 29 -0.92 1.92 2.27
N CYS A 30 -1.05 0.75 1.64
CA CYS A 30 -1.69 0.62 0.32
C CYS A 30 -3.18 0.94 0.32
N ASP A 31 -3.85 0.67 1.43
CA ASP A 31 -5.25 1.02 1.67
C ASP A 31 -5.42 2.48 2.13
N GLY A 32 -4.30 3.20 2.26
CA GLY A 32 -4.29 4.57 2.75
C GLY A 32 -4.81 5.60 1.75
N SER A 33 -5.01 6.81 2.27
CA SER A 33 -5.30 7.99 1.46
C SER A 33 -4.11 8.37 0.58
N THR A 34 -4.40 8.97 -0.58
CA THR A 34 -3.36 9.42 -1.52
C THR A 34 -2.67 10.67 -1.00
N SER A 35 -1.36 10.63 -0.83
CA SER A 35 -0.51 11.78 -0.50
C SER A 35 -0.09 12.56 -1.73
N ARG A 36 0.17 11.85 -2.83
CA ARG A 36 0.71 12.42 -4.06
C ARG A 36 0.31 11.59 -5.27
N ILE A 37 0.04 12.27 -6.39
CA ILE A 37 -0.20 11.64 -7.69
C ILE A 37 1.08 11.75 -8.52
N LEU A 38 1.51 10.61 -9.07
CA LEU A 38 2.52 10.55 -10.12
C LEU A 38 1.81 10.33 -11.45
N ASP A 39 2.02 11.24 -12.39
CA ASP A 39 1.44 11.16 -13.73
C ASP A 39 2.55 11.08 -14.78
N ASN A 40 2.49 10.03 -15.60
CA ASN A 40 3.39 9.71 -16.71
C ASN A 40 4.88 10.00 -16.42
N ARG A 41 5.39 9.48 -15.29
CA ARG A 41 6.75 9.73 -14.83
C ARG A 41 7.69 8.63 -15.28
N GLU A 42 8.88 9.01 -15.73
CA GLU A 42 10.00 8.08 -15.89
C GLU A 42 10.31 7.41 -14.55
N ALA A 43 10.61 6.12 -14.61
CA ALA A 43 10.86 5.30 -13.44
C ALA A 43 11.89 4.22 -13.76
N ARG A 44 12.67 3.88 -12.73
CA ARG A 44 13.68 2.84 -12.77
C ARG A 44 13.29 1.75 -11.79
N TYR A 45 13.00 0.56 -12.29
CA TYR A 45 12.72 -0.58 -11.42
C TYR A 45 14.02 -1.12 -10.81
N ILE A 46 14.09 -1.20 -9.48
CA ILE A 46 15.30 -1.65 -8.77
C ILE A 46 15.12 -2.99 -8.04
N GLY A 47 13.97 -3.67 -8.24
CA GLY A 47 13.64 -4.92 -7.56
C GLY A 47 12.69 -4.74 -6.37
N ASP A 48 12.18 -5.86 -5.86
CA ASP A 48 11.28 -5.93 -4.69
C ASP A 48 10.08 -4.97 -4.77
N GLY A 49 9.50 -4.82 -5.95
CA GLY A 49 8.38 -3.91 -6.19
C GLY A 49 8.74 -2.43 -6.11
N THR A 50 10.02 -2.06 -6.06
CA THR A 50 10.46 -0.69 -5.82
C THR A 50 10.89 0.00 -7.12
N PHE A 51 10.34 1.19 -7.35
CA PHE A 51 10.72 2.10 -8.42
C PHE A 51 11.39 3.33 -7.85
N VAL A 52 12.48 3.75 -8.47
CA VAL A 52 13.05 5.09 -8.30
C VAL A 52 12.39 6.00 -9.33
N VAL A 53 11.99 7.20 -8.91
CA VAL A 53 11.30 8.20 -9.76
C VAL A 53 11.96 9.57 -9.56
N PRO A 54 12.18 10.37 -10.62
CA PRO A 54 12.67 11.73 -10.47
C PRO A 54 11.75 12.61 -9.62
N ASP A 55 12.34 13.44 -8.77
CA ASP A 55 11.63 14.38 -7.90
C ASP A 55 12.25 15.77 -7.95
N SER A 56 11.41 16.80 -7.93
CA SER A 56 11.85 18.19 -8.04
C SER A 56 12.56 18.72 -6.79
N ILE A 57 12.36 18.10 -5.63
CA ILE A 57 12.89 18.55 -4.34
C ILE A 57 14.08 17.68 -3.93
N LEU A 58 13.93 16.35 -4.01
CA LEU A 58 14.94 15.39 -3.54
C LEU A 58 15.80 14.78 -4.65
N SER A 59 15.71 15.29 -5.88
CA SER A 59 16.28 14.70 -7.11
C SER A 59 15.62 13.37 -7.50
N VAL A 60 15.47 12.43 -6.57
CA VAL A 60 14.73 11.18 -6.74
C VAL A 60 13.96 10.80 -5.49
N ILE A 61 12.88 10.04 -5.67
CA ILE A 61 12.12 9.37 -4.62
C ILE A 61 12.07 7.87 -4.92
N SER A 62 11.87 7.08 -3.86
CA SER A 62 11.58 5.65 -4.01
C SER A 62 10.11 5.39 -3.67
N VAL A 63 9.43 4.67 -4.55
CA VAL A 63 8.05 4.23 -4.35
C VAL A 63 7.97 2.71 -4.45
N ARG A 64 7.23 2.07 -3.54
CA ARG A 64 7.05 0.61 -3.53
C ARG A 64 5.65 0.28 -4.01
N ALA A 65 5.53 -0.50 -5.07
CA ALA A 65 4.25 -0.95 -5.58
C ALA A 65 3.48 -1.74 -4.52
N CYS A 66 2.20 -1.42 -4.39
CA CYS A 66 1.28 -2.17 -3.54
C CYS A 66 1.05 -3.59 -4.05
N ASP A 67 0.94 -3.72 -5.37
CA ASP A 67 0.84 -4.98 -6.07
C ASP A 67 2.13 -5.17 -6.88
N VAL A 68 2.93 -6.15 -6.50
CA VAL A 68 4.21 -6.44 -7.15
C VAL A 68 3.98 -7.39 -8.32
N ASP A 69 4.47 -7.02 -9.50
CA ASP A 69 4.50 -7.91 -10.65
C ASP A 69 5.88 -8.57 -10.80
N THR A 70 5.90 -9.88 -10.97
CA THR A 70 7.11 -10.68 -11.18
C THR A 70 7.77 -10.48 -12.55
N VAL A 71 7.09 -9.83 -13.50
CA VAL A 71 7.60 -9.64 -14.88
C VAL A 71 8.43 -8.37 -15.08
N TRP A 72 8.53 -7.51 -14.07
CA TRP A 72 9.31 -6.27 -14.17
C TRP A 72 10.81 -6.56 -14.23
N GLU A 73 11.48 -6.01 -15.25
CA GLU A 73 12.92 -6.17 -15.44
C GLU A 73 13.67 -5.15 -14.60
N ILE A 74 14.59 -5.60 -13.76
CA ILE A 74 15.46 -4.71 -12.98
C ILE A 74 16.32 -3.90 -13.95
N SER A 75 16.44 -2.60 -13.72
CA SER A 75 17.27 -1.74 -14.57
C SER A 75 18.74 -2.13 -14.47
N LYS A 76 19.44 -2.03 -15.61
CA LYS A 76 20.84 -2.47 -15.76
C LYS A 76 21.85 -1.52 -15.11
N ASP A 77 21.48 -0.25 -14.97
CA ASP A 77 22.34 0.79 -14.39
C ASP A 77 21.50 1.97 -13.89
N GLU A 78 22.14 2.92 -13.21
CA GLU A 78 21.46 4.04 -12.57
C GLU A 78 20.94 5.11 -13.56
N ASN A 79 21.41 5.13 -14.80
CA ASN A 79 20.98 6.12 -15.78
C ASN A 79 19.84 5.61 -16.69
N ASN A 80 19.49 4.33 -16.58
CA ASN A 80 18.47 3.70 -17.39
C ASN A 80 17.09 3.74 -16.70
N TRP A 81 16.24 4.66 -17.15
CA TRP A 81 14.82 4.76 -16.79
C TRP A 81 14.00 3.82 -17.67
N ASN A 82 13.96 2.55 -17.29
CA ASN A 82 13.39 1.48 -18.10
C ASN A 82 11.86 1.39 -18.08
N TYR A 83 11.19 2.25 -17.31
CA TYR A 83 9.73 2.32 -17.23
C TYR A 83 9.22 3.75 -17.26
N THR A 84 7.95 3.86 -17.63
CA THR A 84 7.11 5.03 -17.37
C THR A 84 5.92 4.56 -16.53
N ILE A 85 5.67 5.22 -15.39
CA ILE A 85 4.60 4.84 -14.45
C ILE A 85 3.66 6.00 -14.15
N SER A 86 2.43 5.68 -13.79
CA SER A 86 1.48 6.58 -13.13
C SER A 86 0.83 5.86 -11.97
N GLY A 87 0.47 6.61 -10.93
CA GLY A 87 -0.15 6.02 -9.76
C GLY A 87 -0.32 6.97 -8.60
N ASN A 88 -0.98 6.45 -7.57
CA ASN A 88 -1.29 7.17 -6.34
C ASN A 88 -0.32 6.73 -5.25
N VAL A 89 0.62 7.61 -4.88
CA VAL A 89 1.46 7.41 -3.70
C VAL A 89 0.60 7.61 -2.47
N LYS A 90 0.66 6.66 -1.55
CA LYS A 90 -0.17 6.59 -0.36
C LYS A 90 0.56 7.14 0.85
N ASN A 91 -0.21 7.62 1.83
CA ASN A 91 0.33 8.03 3.11
C ASN A 91 1.05 6.86 3.82
N THR A 92 2.18 7.17 4.45
CA THR A 92 2.95 6.22 5.26
C THR A 92 2.90 6.66 6.72
N CYS A 93 2.50 5.77 7.63
CA CYS A 93 2.55 6.06 9.07
C CYS A 93 3.99 5.91 9.58
N LEU A 94 4.58 6.99 10.11
CA LEU A 94 5.92 6.99 10.71
C LEU A 94 5.83 7.06 12.25
N GLY A 95 5.49 5.93 12.88
CA GLY A 95 5.37 5.82 14.33
C GLY A 95 4.04 6.34 14.87
N PRO A 96 3.88 6.44 16.21
CA PRO A 96 2.58 6.65 16.86
C PRO A 96 1.99 8.07 16.69
N ASN A 97 2.68 8.97 16.00
CA ASN A 97 2.22 10.33 15.76
C ASN A 97 2.71 10.84 14.38
N PRO A 98 2.15 10.30 13.29
CA PRO A 98 2.66 10.54 11.94
C PRO A 98 2.40 11.97 11.45
N GLU A 99 1.40 12.69 11.97
CA GLU A 99 1.11 14.08 11.61
C GLU A 99 2.27 15.04 11.95
N LEU A 100 3.07 14.73 12.98
CA LEU A 100 4.23 15.52 13.38
C LEU A 100 5.45 15.31 12.47
N ARG A 101 5.39 14.36 11.52
CA ARG A 101 6.46 14.11 10.57
C ARG A 101 6.01 14.55 9.18
N LEU A 102 6.83 15.36 8.52
CA LEU A 102 6.65 15.70 7.10
C LEU A 102 6.39 14.41 6.31
N GLN A 103 5.34 14.42 5.48
CA GLN A 103 5.01 13.26 4.63
C GLN A 103 6.25 12.87 3.83
N ALA A 104 6.57 11.57 3.86
CA ALA A 104 7.64 11.04 3.03
C ALA A 104 7.27 11.32 1.55
N PRO A 105 8.19 11.86 0.74
CA PRO A 105 7.90 12.18 -0.67
C PRO A 105 7.80 10.92 -1.55
N GLY A 106 8.19 9.76 -1.01
CA GLY A 106 7.91 8.43 -1.54
C GLY A 106 7.05 7.60 -0.58
N GLY A 107 6.87 6.31 -0.88
CA GLY A 107 6.02 5.43 -0.09
C GLY A 107 5.36 4.34 -0.92
N PRO A 108 4.35 3.65 -0.37
CA PRO A 108 3.54 2.71 -1.14
C PRO A 108 2.88 3.43 -2.32
N ILE A 109 2.89 2.83 -3.50
CA ILE A 109 2.21 3.35 -4.69
C ILE A 109 1.24 2.33 -5.24
N GLN A 110 0.01 2.77 -5.46
CA GLN A 110 -0.95 2.04 -6.28
C GLN A 110 -0.75 2.47 -7.74
N ILE A 111 -0.03 1.63 -8.49
CA ILE A 111 0.26 1.87 -9.91
C ILE A 111 -1.03 1.70 -10.71
N THR A 112 -1.39 2.74 -11.45
CA THR A 112 -2.56 2.74 -12.34
C THR A 112 -2.18 2.59 -13.81
N TYR A 113 -0.92 2.89 -14.14
CA TYR A 113 -0.35 2.70 -15.47
C TYR A 113 1.14 2.39 -15.36
N ILE A 114 1.60 1.43 -16.16
CA ILE A 114 3.02 1.10 -16.30
C ILE A 114 3.30 0.68 -17.74
N LYS A 115 4.38 1.21 -18.30
CA LYS A 115 4.88 0.87 -19.62
C LYS A 115 6.39 0.73 -19.58
N LYS A 116 6.90 -0.35 -20.20
CA LYS A 116 8.34 -0.51 -20.42
C LYS A 116 8.80 0.39 -21.57
N ASN A 117 9.91 1.07 -21.38
CA ASN A 117 10.53 1.95 -22.38
C ASN A 117 11.40 1.17 -23.38
#